data_AF-A0A4Q7FV61-F1
#
_entry.id   AF-A0A4Q7FV61-F1
#
_cell.length_a   1.000
_cell.length_b   1.000
_cell.length_c   1.000
_cell.angle_alpha   90.00
_cell.angle_beta   90.00
_cell.angle_gamma   90.00
#
_symmetry.space_group_name_H-M   'P 1'
#
loop_
_entity.id
_entity.type
_entity.pdbx_description
1 polymer ?
#
loop_
_entity_poly.entity_id
_entity_poly.type
_entity_poly.pdbx_seq_one_letter_code
_entity_poly.pdbx_strand_id
1 'polypeptide(L)'
;MNANPTAGADAKRGFDMPLFAIPGVYQNIAEQSMLRAKENCEKMKAASGEIADILKEACSTNAKGAADYAAKLIEISGTNASSALEFLTHLMGTKSLPEIIQLSATHGRKNFEVTSAQNKELWELTQEVAKETAEPIRKSLARVLRTGP
;
A
#
# COMPACT_ATOMS: atom_id res chain seq x y z
N MET A 1 -72.98 2.43 -11.30
CA MET A 1 -72.99 1.06 -10.75
C MET A 1 -72.23 0.18 -11.74
N ASN A 2 -71.18 -0.59 -11.46
CA ASN A 2 -70.30 -0.87 -10.32
C ASN A 2 -69.07 -1.63 -10.93
N ALA A 3 -67.84 -1.20 -10.66
CA ALA A 3 -66.81 -1.89 -9.86
C ALA A 3 -65.75 -2.70 -10.67
N ASN A 4 -64.47 -2.35 -10.46
CA ASN A 4 -63.22 -3.11 -10.69
C ASN A 4 -62.91 -3.93 -9.38
N PRO A 5 -61.89 -4.81 -9.17
CA PRO A 5 -60.72 -5.23 -10.00
C PRO A 5 -60.28 -6.73 -9.91
N THR A 6 -59.13 -7.07 -10.54
CA THR A 6 -58.21 -8.26 -10.39
C THR A 6 -57.99 -9.02 -11.71
N ALA A 7 -56.81 -9.52 -12.11
CA ALA A 7 -55.45 -9.56 -11.58
C ALA A 7 -54.48 -10.07 -12.68
N GLY A 8 -53.18 -9.77 -12.52
CA GLY A 8 -52.06 -10.50 -13.14
C GLY A 8 -51.61 -9.94 -14.51
N ALA A 9 -50.38 -9.51 -14.74
CA ALA A 9 -49.15 -9.76 -14.00
C ALA A 9 -48.22 -8.54 -14.15
N ASP A 10 -47.80 -8.03 -12.99
CA ASP A 10 -46.62 -7.22 -12.82
C ASP A 10 -45.46 -7.72 -13.69
N ALA A 11 -44.95 -6.82 -14.52
CA ALA A 11 -43.64 -6.91 -15.10
C ALA A 11 -42.57 -6.77 -14.01
N LYS A 12 -42.50 -7.72 -13.06
CA LYS A 12 -41.27 -7.99 -12.32
C LYS A 12 -40.40 -8.91 -13.15
N ARG A 13 -39.83 -8.36 -14.23
CA ARG A 13 -38.72 -9.02 -14.90
C ARG A 13 -37.52 -8.91 -13.97
N GLY A 14 -37.11 -10.07 -13.50
CA GLY A 14 -36.29 -10.28 -12.31
C GLY A 14 -34.95 -9.55 -12.30
N PHE A 15 -34.49 -9.41 -11.07
CA PHE A 15 -33.16 -9.05 -10.64
C PHE A 15 -32.20 -10.22 -10.95
N ASP A 16 -32.01 -10.60 -12.23
CA ASP A 16 -31.32 -11.85 -12.59
C ASP A 16 -30.38 -11.69 -13.78
N MET A 17 -29.52 -10.67 -13.74
CA MET A 17 -28.15 -10.91 -14.19
C MET A 17 -27.23 -10.72 -13.00
N PRO A 18 -26.62 -11.79 -12.46
CA PRO A 18 -25.48 -11.63 -11.58
C PRO A 18 -24.48 -10.77 -12.34
N LEU A 19 -23.99 -9.71 -11.71
CA LEU A 19 -22.87 -8.89 -12.19
C LEU A 19 -21.61 -9.73 -12.54
N PHE A 20 -21.65 -11.03 -12.22
CA PHE A 20 -20.60 -12.03 -12.33
C PHE A 20 -20.82 -13.08 -13.44
N ALA A 21 -21.84 -12.96 -14.29
CA ALA A 21 -22.30 -14.05 -15.16
C ALA A 21 -21.58 -14.22 -16.52
N ILE A 22 -20.34 -13.73 -16.70
CA ILE A 22 -19.47 -14.16 -17.83
C ILE A 22 -18.17 -14.79 -17.30
N PRO A 23 -18.22 -16.00 -16.74
CA PRO A 23 -17.10 -16.57 -15.97
C PRO A 23 -15.80 -16.68 -16.77
N GLY A 24 -15.85 -17.10 -18.04
CA GLY A 24 -14.63 -17.43 -18.81
C GLY A 24 -13.77 -16.24 -19.24
N VAL A 25 -14.38 -15.07 -19.50
CA VAL A 25 -13.63 -13.89 -19.97
C VAL A 25 -13.02 -13.14 -18.79
N TYR A 26 -13.75 -12.99 -17.69
CA TYR A 26 -13.23 -12.33 -16.49
C TYR A 26 -12.17 -13.17 -15.79
N GLN A 27 -12.29 -14.49 -15.76
CA GLN A 27 -11.34 -15.35 -15.08
C GLN A 27 -9.95 -15.31 -15.74
N ASN A 28 -9.89 -15.39 -17.08
CA ASN A 28 -8.62 -15.24 -17.80
C ASN A 28 -8.03 -13.83 -17.68
N ILE A 29 -8.86 -12.77 -17.77
CA ILE A 29 -8.39 -11.39 -17.58
C ILE A 29 -7.87 -11.17 -16.14
N ALA A 30 -8.56 -11.73 -15.14
CA ALA A 30 -8.18 -11.65 -13.74
C ALA A 30 -6.88 -12.41 -13.45
N GLU A 31 -6.74 -13.64 -13.97
CA GLU A 31 -5.51 -14.44 -13.86
C GLU A 31 -4.31 -13.74 -14.50
N GLN A 32 -4.46 -13.21 -15.73
CA GLN A 32 -3.43 -12.45 -16.42
C GLN A 32 -3.08 -11.14 -15.71
N SER A 33 -4.08 -10.44 -15.16
CA SER A 33 -3.86 -9.20 -14.41
C SER A 33 -3.10 -9.47 -13.11
N MET A 34 -3.40 -10.57 -12.41
CA MET A 34 -2.70 -10.98 -11.20
C MET A 34 -1.25 -11.37 -11.50
N LEU A 35 -1.01 -12.15 -12.55
CA LEU A 35 0.35 -12.53 -12.97
C LEU A 35 1.19 -11.30 -13.30
N ARG A 36 0.64 -10.38 -14.10
CA ARG A 36 1.30 -9.13 -14.47
C ARG A 36 1.57 -8.24 -13.25
N ALA A 37 0.61 -8.15 -12.33
CA ALA A 37 0.77 -7.33 -11.14
C ALA A 37 1.81 -7.92 -10.18
N LYS A 38 1.84 -9.24 -10.03
CA LYS A 38 2.88 -9.94 -9.25
C LYS A 38 4.26 -9.75 -9.86
N GLU A 39 4.39 -9.92 -11.18
CA GLU A 39 5.65 -9.68 -11.89
C GLU A 39 6.13 -8.23 -11.73
N ASN A 40 5.24 -7.25 -11.89
CA ASN A 40 5.59 -5.84 -11.68
C ASN A 40 5.97 -5.54 -10.23
N CYS A 41 5.32 -6.18 -9.25
CA CYS A 41 5.67 -6.01 -7.83
C CYS A 41 7.08 -6.54 -7.55
N GLU A 42 7.43 -7.72 -8.07
CA GLU A 42 8.77 -8.29 -7.90
C GLU A 42 9.84 -7.46 -8.60
N LYS A 43 9.59 -6.96 -9.83
CA LYS A 43 10.49 -6.03 -10.51
C LYS A 43 10.70 -4.74 -9.72
N MET A 44 9.62 -4.18 -9.16
CA MET A 44 9.67 -2.97 -8.34
C MET A 44 10.45 -3.20 -7.05
N LYS A 45 10.30 -4.35 -6.39
CA LYS A 45 11.11 -4.71 -5.21
C LYS A 45 12.59 -4.83 -5.54
N ALA A 46 12.94 -5.49 -6.64
CA ALA A 46 14.32 -5.62 -7.08
C ALA A 46 14.96 -4.24 -7.36
N ALA A 47 14.26 -3.40 -8.14
CA ALA A 47 14.71 -2.04 -8.42
C ALA A 47 14.80 -1.18 -7.15
N SER A 48 13.86 -1.34 -6.21
CA SER A 48 13.90 -0.67 -4.90
C SER A 48 15.13 -1.04 -4.09
N GLY A 49 15.50 -2.32 -4.06
CA GLY A 49 16.69 -2.78 -3.34
C GLY A 49 17.95 -2.17 -3.93
N GLU A 50 18.08 -2.21 -5.26
CA GLU A 50 19.22 -1.61 -5.97
C GLU A 50 19.31 -0.10 -5.76
N ILE A 51 18.20 0.63 -5.83
CA ILE A 51 18.17 2.08 -5.56
C ILE A 51 18.57 2.37 -4.11
N ALA A 52 18.08 1.59 -3.14
CA ALA A 52 18.44 1.75 -1.74
C ALA A 52 19.94 1.52 -1.52
N ASP A 53 20.52 0.49 -2.13
CA ASP A 53 21.95 0.19 -2.05
C ASP A 53 22.81 1.30 -2.69
N ILE A 54 22.44 1.77 -3.89
CA ILE A 54 23.11 2.90 -4.57
C ILE A 54 23.09 4.15 -3.71
N LEU A 55 21.93 4.45 -3.10
CA LEU A 55 21.75 5.65 -2.30
C LEU A 55 22.58 5.61 -1.00
N LYS A 56 22.70 4.42 -0.41
CA LYS A 56 23.55 4.15 0.75
C LYS A 56 25.05 4.28 0.41
N GLU A 57 25.47 3.84 -0.77
CA GLU A 57 26.87 3.94 -1.22
C GLU A 57 27.25 5.37 -1.61
N ALA A 58 26.35 6.12 -2.26
CA ALA A 58 26.58 7.49 -2.69
C ALA A 58 26.63 8.52 -1.53
N CYS A 59 25.96 8.24 -0.40
CA CYS A 59 25.80 9.19 0.70
C CYS A 59 26.83 9.03 1.84
N SER A 60 28.13 8.88 1.52
CA SER A 60 29.14 8.57 2.55
C SER A 60 29.29 9.65 3.64
N THR A 61 28.83 10.89 3.46
CA THR A 61 28.54 11.84 4.56
C THR A 61 27.62 12.99 4.09
N ASN A 62 26.77 13.53 4.98
CA ASN A 62 25.80 14.65 4.83
C ASN A 62 24.43 14.43 4.16
N ALA A 63 24.21 13.33 3.42
CA ALA A 63 22.88 13.03 2.82
C ALA A 63 22.29 11.69 3.31
N LYS A 64 22.95 11.03 4.27
CA LYS A 64 22.59 9.70 4.77
C LYS A 64 21.16 9.63 5.32
N GLY A 65 20.73 10.56 6.17
CA GLY A 65 19.36 10.53 6.68
C GLY A 65 18.28 10.70 5.60
N ALA A 66 18.51 11.55 4.59
CA ALA A 66 17.58 11.69 3.46
C ALA A 66 17.56 10.43 2.58
N ALA A 67 18.71 9.78 2.43
CA ALA A 67 18.85 8.51 1.75
C ALA A 67 18.09 7.38 2.46
N ASP A 68 18.31 7.23 3.77
CA ASP A 68 17.69 6.21 4.59
C ASP A 68 16.15 6.42 4.65
N TYR A 69 15.69 7.68 4.70
CA TYR A 69 14.27 8.03 4.58
C TYR A 69 13.67 7.65 3.21
N ALA A 70 14.35 7.98 2.11
CA ALA A 70 13.89 7.64 0.77
C ALA A 70 13.84 6.12 0.56
N ALA A 71 14.88 5.38 0.96
CA ALA A 71 14.91 3.93 0.92
C ALA A 71 13.72 3.32 1.67
N LYS A 72 13.40 3.86 2.86
CA LYS A 72 12.25 3.39 3.65
C LYS A 72 10.92 3.60 2.96
N LEU A 73 10.71 4.72 2.27
CA LEU A 73 9.50 4.96 1.49
C LEU A 73 9.30 3.93 0.37
N ILE A 74 10.38 3.50 -0.28
CA ILE A 74 10.29 2.51 -1.35
C ILE A 74 9.96 1.12 -0.75
N GLU A 75 10.55 0.75 0.38
CA GLU A 75 10.22 -0.47 1.12
C GLU A 75 8.73 -0.52 1.53
N ILE A 76 8.21 0.58 2.09
CA ILE A 76 6.80 0.72 2.47
C ILE A 76 5.90 0.53 1.25
N SER A 77 6.25 1.15 0.13
CA SER A 77 5.50 1.06 -1.12
C SER A 77 5.46 -0.38 -1.64
N GLY A 78 6.58 -1.11 -1.60
CA GLY A 78 6.66 -2.52 -1.97
C GLY A 78 5.82 -3.43 -1.08
N THR A 79 5.83 -3.17 0.23
CA THR A 79 5.02 -3.89 1.22
C THR A 79 3.53 -3.66 0.97
N ASN A 80 3.10 -2.42 0.75
CA ASN A 80 1.71 -2.07 0.50
C ASN A 80 1.19 -2.68 -0.81
N ALA A 81 1.99 -2.64 -1.88
CA ALA A 81 1.65 -3.27 -3.15
C ALA A 81 1.49 -4.80 -3.01
N SER A 82 2.41 -5.45 -2.28
CA SER A 82 2.33 -6.89 -2.01
C SER A 82 1.07 -7.25 -1.22
N SER A 83 0.75 -6.48 -0.17
CA SER A 83 -0.44 -6.69 0.66
C SER A 83 -1.73 -6.54 -0.15
N ALA A 84 -1.82 -5.51 -1.01
CA ALA A 84 -2.98 -5.29 -1.86
C ALA A 84 -3.19 -6.43 -2.87
N LEU A 85 -2.11 -6.98 -3.44
CA LEU A 85 -2.19 -8.12 -4.34
C LEU A 85 -2.61 -9.40 -3.62
N GLU A 86 -2.05 -9.67 -2.44
CA GLU A 86 -2.46 -10.80 -1.59
C GLU A 86 -3.96 -10.74 -1.28
N PHE A 87 -4.46 -9.56 -0.91
CA PHE A 87 -5.89 -9.34 -0.69
C PHE A 87 -6.73 -9.61 -1.93
N LEU A 88 -6.33 -9.07 -3.09
CA LEU A 88 -7.05 -9.30 -4.35
C LEU A 88 -7.07 -10.78 -4.74
N THR A 89 -5.94 -11.48 -4.60
CA THR A 89 -5.85 -12.93 -4.84
C THR A 89 -6.83 -13.70 -3.95
N HIS A 90 -6.87 -13.40 -2.64
CA HIS A 90 -7.82 -14.04 -1.74
C HIS A 90 -9.27 -13.67 -2.06
N LEU A 91 -9.54 -12.41 -2.42
CA LEU A 91 -10.87 -11.92 -2.74
C LEU A 91 -11.46 -12.67 -3.95
N MET A 92 -10.67 -12.87 -4.99
CA MET A 92 -11.07 -13.65 -6.18
C MET A 92 -11.36 -15.12 -5.87
N GLY A 93 -10.79 -15.67 -4.78
CA GLY A 93 -11.04 -17.04 -4.34
C GLY A 93 -12.32 -17.23 -3.51
N THR A 94 -12.91 -16.14 -3.00
CA THR A 94 -14.12 -16.18 -2.17
C THR A 94 -15.37 -16.49 -2.98
N LYS A 95 -16.33 -17.21 -2.39
CA LYS A 95 -17.60 -17.62 -3.03
C LYS A 95 -18.83 -17.01 -2.39
N SER A 96 -18.68 -16.30 -1.27
CA SER A 96 -19.80 -15.76 -0.51
C SER A 96 -19.51 -14.39 0.10
N LEU A 97 -20.57 -13.62 0.32
CA LEU A 97 -20.47 -12.29 0.94
C LEU A 97 -19.90 -12.31 2.37
N PRO A 98 -20.24 -13.27 3.25
CA PRO A 98 -19.60 -13.39 4.57
C PRO A 98 -18.08 -13.61 4.51
N GLU A 99 -17.59 -14.42 3.56
CA GLU A 99 -16.15 -14.64 3.35
C GLU A 99 -15.45 -13.34 2.94
N ILE A 100 -16.07 -12.55 2.06
CA ILE A 100 -15.56 -11.23 1.63
C ILE A 100 -15.45 -10.27 2.83
N ILE A 101 -16.48 -10.21 3.68
CA ILE A 101 -16.49 -9.33 4.87
C ILE A 101 -15.38 -9.75 5.84
N GLN A 102 -15.25 -11.04 6.11
CA GLN A 102 -14.21 -11.57 7.01
C GLN A 102 -12.81 -11.30 6.47
N LEU A 103 -12.60 -11.53 5.17
CA LEU A 103 -11.33 -11.25 4.49
C LEU A 103 -10.97 -9.76 4.56
N SER A 104 -11.94 -8.88 4.28
CA SER A 104 -11.76 -7.43 4.32
C SER A 104 -11.43 -6.92 5.73
N ALA A 105 -12.14 -7.42 6.76
CA ALA A 105 -11.85 -7.08 8.15
C ALA A 105 -10.46 -7.56 8.58
N THR A 106 -10.05 -8.75 8.16
CA THR A 106 -8.73 -9.30 8.46
C THR A 106 -7.62 -8.50 7.79
N HIS A 107 -7.77 -8.20 6.50
CA HIS A 107 -6.82 -7.38 5.75
C HIS A 107 -6.73 -5.96 6.33
N GLY A 108 -7.87 -5.35 6.69
CA GLY A 108 -7.90 -4.03 7.31
C GLY A 108 -7.12 -3.96 8.63
N ARG A 109 -7.28 -4.95 9.52
CA ARG A 109 -6.50 -5.03 10.77
C ARG A 109 -5.00 -5.20 10.49
N LYS A 110 -4.64 -6.14 9.60
CA LYS A 110 -3.24 -6.38 9.20
C LYS A 110 -2.59 -5.09 8.65
N ASN A 111 -3.26 -4.41 7.73
CA ASN A 111 -2.75 -3.17 7.15
C ASN A 111 -2.64 -2.06 8.20
N PHE A 112 -3.58 -1.95 9.13
CA PHE A 112 -3.50 -0.96 10.21
C PHE A 112 -2.26 -1.18 11.09
N GLU A 113 -2.01 -2.42 11.51
CA GLU A 113 -0.83 -2.77 12.32
C GLU A 113 0.48 -2.47 11.59
N VAL A 114 0.58 -2.90 10.32
CA VAL A 114 1.77 -2.67 9.48
C VAL A 114 1.99 -1.18 9.24
N THR A 115 0.97 -0.43 8.81
CA THR A 115 1.10 1.01 8.57
C THR A 115 1.43 1.76 9.85
N SER A 116 0.89 1.36 11.01
CA SER A 116 1.25 1.96 12.29
C SER A 116 2.73 1.75 12.62
N ALA A 117 3.27 0.55 12.38
CA ALA A 117 4.70 0.27 12.56
C ALA A 117 5.57 1.08 11.59
N GLN A 118 5.23 1.09 10.30
CA GLN A 118 5.94 1.86 9.27
C GLN A 118 5.96 3.36 9.59
N ASN A 119 4.87 3.93 10.10
CA ASN A 119 4.82 5.34 10.52
C ASN A 119 5.76 5.63 11.70
N LYS A 120 5.93 4.70 12.65
CA LYS A 120 6.88 4.86 13.76
C LYS A 120 8.32 4.90 13.25
N GLU A 121 8.67 4.01 12.33
CA GLU A 121 10.00 3.97 11.73
C GLU A 121 10.31 5.23 10.91
N LEU A 122 9.33 5.75 10.14
CA LEU A 122 9.48 7.03 9.44
C LEU A 122 9.66 8.21 10.40
N TRP A 123 8.95 8.19 11.53
CA TRP A 123 9.10 9.22 12.56
C TRP A 123 10.50 9.20 13.16
N GLU A 124 11.04 8.02 13.48
CA GLU A 124 12.40 7.84 14.00
C GLU A 124 13.45 8.35 13.01
N LEU A 125 13.33 7.97 11.72
CA LEU A 125 14.20 8.47 10.65
C LEU A 125 14.12 10.00 10.50
N THR A 126 12.93 10.58 10.61
CA THR A 126 12.75 12.03 10.57
C THR A 126 13.47 12.72 11.74
N GLN A 127 13.38 12.14 12.94
CA GLN A 127 14.11 12.66 14.11
C GLN A 127 15.62 12.55 13.94
N GLU A 128 16.11 11.48 13.31
CA GLU A 128 17.52 11.29 12.99
C GLU A 128 18.01 12.35 11.99
N VAL A 129 17.32 12.54 10.86
CA VAL A 129 17.60 13.61 9.89
C VAL A 129 17.68 14.98 10.55
N ALA A 130 16.71 15.29 11.42
CA ALA A 130 16.68 16.57 12.13
C ALA A 130 17.88 16.72 13.08
N LYS A 131 18.27 15.67 13.82
CA LYS A 131 19.44 15.67 14.70
C LYS A 131 20.74 15.83 13.91
N GLU A 132 20.91 15.05 12.83
CA GLU A 132 22.06 15.14 11.92
C GLU A 132 22.21 16.54 11.31
N THR A 133 21.09 17.22 11.05
CA THR A 133 21.09 18.60 10.53
C THR A 133 21.40 19.65 11.61
N ALA A 134 20.86 19.47 12.83
CA ALA A 134 21.02 20.41 13.93
C ALA A 134 22.41 20.34 14.60
N GLU A 135 23.03 19.15 14.64
CA GLU A 135 24.34 18.96 15.27
C GLU A 135 25.47 19.81 14.67
N PRO A 136 25.66 19.85 13.34
CA PRO A 136 26.67 20.67 12.68
C PRO A 136 26.47 22.15 12.95
N ILE A 137 25.22 22.62 12.97
CA ILE A 137 24.87 24.01 13.29
C ILE A 137 25.24 24.32 14.73
N ARG A 138 24.89 23.43 15.68
CA ARG A 138 25.22 23.59 17.10
C ARG A 138 26.74 23.57 17.35
N LYS A 139 27.47 22.67 16.68
CA LYS A 139 28.94 22.58 16.72
C LYS A 139 29.60 23.84 16.13
N SER A 140 29.04 24.38 15.05
CA SER A 140 29.54 25.61 14.41
C SER A 140 29.30 26.83 15.29
N LEU A 141 28.11 26.97 15.89
CA LEU A 141 27.80 28.02 16.86
C LEU A 141 28.69 27.94 18.11
N ALA A 142 28.85 26.75 18.69
CA ALA A 142 29.73 26.55 19.84
C ALA A 142 31.19 26.89 19.51
N ARG A 143 31.65 26.60 18.29
CA ARG A 143 32.99 27.01 17.82
C ARG A 143 33.10 28.53 17.77
N VAL A 144 32.17 29.21 17.10
CA VAL A 144 32.16 30.68 16.97
C VAL A 144 32.15 31.37 18.33
N LEU A 145 31.34 30.89 19.28
CA LEU A 145 31.27 31.42 20.64
C LEU A 145 32.56 31.19 21.44
N ARG A 146 33.31 30.12 21.14
CA ARG A 146 34.59 29.80 21.80
C ARG A 146 35.79 30.50 21.15
N THR A 147 35.62 31.04 19.95
CA THR A 147 36.63 31.80 19.19
C THR A 147 36.35 33.30 19.15
N GLY A 148 35.37 33.80 19.91
CA GLY A 148 35.18 35.24 20.14
C GLY A 148 36.36 35.85 20.93
N PRO A 149 36.59 37.17 20.81
CA PRO A 149 37.74 37.86 21.41
C PRO A 149 37.81 37.75 22.93
#